data_AF-A0A6C0EV44-F1
#
_entry.id   AF-A0A6C0EV44-F1
#
_cell.length_a   1.000
_cell.length_b   1.000
_cell.length_c   1.000
_cell.angle_alpha   90.00
_cell.angle_beta   90.00
_cell.angle_gamma   90.00
#
_symmetry.space_group_name_H-M   'P 1'
#
loop_
_entity.id
_entity.type
_entity.pdbx_description
1 polymer ?
#
loop_
_entity_poly.entity_id
_entity_poly.type
_entity_poly.pdbx_seq_one_letter_code
_entity_poly.pdbx_strand_id
1 'polypeptide(L)'
;MNETFNKTFEEVLSHSRNKKLMKSLLRNITLSDYDISEQEILIKVYKDFNVKGCGKLSKYDIFAALCRRYNIFMTKVYIVGNGPKRAIKLLKMKTNSHNINGIKLRYVEIDELIKELDKRINEKNRIYKNFDGDQLESFICNWQKNVLFDSVIEYYQKRATN
;
A
#
# COMPACT_ATOMS: atom_id res chain seq x y z
N MET A 1 -15.91 -8.33 -17.56
CA MET A 1 -14.78 -7.64 -16.91
C MET A 1 -13.52 -8.20 -17.55
N ASN A 2 -12.67 -7.35 -18.11
CA ASN A 2 -11.42 -7.76 -18.77
C ASN A 2 -10.49 -8.46 -17.74
N GLU A 3 -9.73 -9.46 -18.17
CA GLU A 3 -8.77 -10.20 -17.33
C GLU A 3 -7.77 -9.25 -16.65
N THR A 4 -7.29 -8.22 -17.38
CA THR A 4 -6.40 -7.19 -16.85
C THR A 4 -7.02 -6.45 -15.66
N PHE A 5 -8.32 -6.18 -15.71
CA PHE A 5 -9.05 -5.49 -14.64
C PHE A 5 -9.10 -6.34 -13.36
N ASN A 6 -9.39 -7.64 -13.51
CA ASN A 6 -9.47 -8.55 -12.38
C ASN A 6 -8.10 -8.71 -11.69
N LYS A 7 -7.01 -8.75 -12.47
CA LYS A 7 -5.63 -8.80 -11.94
C LYS A 7 -5.27 -7.53 -11.16
N THR A 8 -5.62 -6.34 -11.67
CA THR A 8 -5.30 -5.06 -11.00
C THR A 8 -5.91 -4.97 -9.60
N PHE A 9 -7.16 -5.39 -9.43
CA PHE A 9 -7.90 -5.23 -8.16
C PHE A 9 -8.08 -6.52 -7.37
N GLU A 10 -7.27 -7.54 -7.63
CA GLU A 10 -7.39 -8.84 -6.97
C GLU A 10 -7.24 -8.71 -5.44
N GLU A 11 -6.24 -7.95 -4.97
CA GLU A 11 -6.03 -7.68 -3.55
C GLU A 11 -7.21 -6.94 -2.91
N VAL A 12 -7.78 -5.95 -3.61
CA VAL A 12 -8.97 -5.23 -3.14
C VAL A 12 -10.15 -6.20 -2.95
N LEU A 13 -10.33 -7.11 -3.91
CA LEU A 13 -11.41 -8.10 -3.89
C LEU A 13 -11.18 -9.19 -2.85
N SER A 14 -9.94 -9.57 -2.57
CA SER A 14 -9.58 -10.58 -1.58
C SER A 14 -9.79 -10.05 -0.16
N HIS A 15 -9.45 -8.78 0.10
CA HIS A 15 -9.61 -8.13 1.41
C HIS A 15 -11.04 -7.63 1.68
N SER A 16 -11.85 -7.44 0.64
CA SER A 16 -13.22 -6.94 0.80
C SER A 16 -14.16 -8.00 1.38
N ARG A 17 -14.80 -7.67 2.51
CA ARG A 17 -15.90 -8.47 3.09
C ARG A 17 -17.15 -8.50 2.21
N ASN A 18 -17.37 -7.46 1.39
CA ASN A 18 -18.51 -7.36 0.49
C ASN A 18 -18.04 -7.35 -0.97
N LYS A 19 -17.70 -8.55 -1.47
CA LYS A 19 -17.19 -8.75 -2.83
C LYS A 19 -18.16 -8.28 -3.90
N LYS A 20 -19.48 -8.43 -3.70
CA LYS A 20 -20.50 -8.01 -4.67
C LYS A 20 -20.51 -6.49 -4.82
N LEU A 21 -20.57 -5.76 -3.71
CA LEU A 21 -20.48 -4.30 -3.71
C LEU A 21 -19.16 -3.85 -4.35
N MET A 22 -18.03 -4.43 -3.92
CA MET A 22 -16.72 -4.02 -4.40
C MET A 22 -16.57 -4.23 -5.91
N LYS A 23 -16.99 -5.39 -6.45
CA LYS A 23 -17.02 -5.62 -7.90
C LYS A 23 -17.86 -4.59 -8.63
N SER A 24 -18.99 -4.17 -8.06
CA SER A 24 -19.84 -3.14 -8.66
C SER A 24 -19.17 -1.77 -8.68
N LEU A 25 -18.53 -1.36 -7.58
CA LEU A 25 -17.84 -0.07 -7.48
C LEU A 25 -16.63 -0.03 -8.43
N LEU A 26 -15.84 -1.10 -8.42
CA LEU A 26 -14.64 -1.22 -9.24
C LEU A 26 -14.98 -1.15 -10.75
N ARG A 27 -16.08 -1.77 -11.21
CA ARG A 27 -16.51 -1.71 -12.63
C ARG A 27 -16.70 -0.30 -13.18
N ASN A 28 -16.94 0.68 -12.31
CA ASN A 28 -17.13 2.08 -12.70
C ASN A 28 -15.81 2.85 -12.83
N ILE A 29 -14.67 2.24 -12.51
CA ILE A 29 -13.35 2.84 -12.73
C ILE A 29 -13.04 2.77 -14.23
N THR A 30 -12.94 3.93 -14.86
CA THR A 30 -12.39 4.07 -16.20
C THR A 30 -10.88 4.34 -16.09
N LEU A 31 -10.07 3.39 -16.55
CA LEU A 31 -8.60 3.47 -16.42
C LEU A 31 -7.96 4.55 -17.31
N SER A 32 -8.68 5.17 -18.24
CA SER A 32 -8.17 6.33 -18.97
C SER A 32 -8.13 7.61 -18.13
N ASP A 33 -8.77 7.64 -16.96
CA ASP A 33 -9.00 8.88 -16.22
C ASP A 33 -7.91 9.21 -15.18
N TYR A 34 -6.75 8.54 -15.25
CA TYR A 34 -5.73 8.54 -14.18
C TYR A 34 -4.27 8.63 -14.71
N ASP A 35 -4.01 9.39 -15.79
CA ASP A 35 -2.65 9.81 -16.17
C ASP A 35 -2.19 10.98 -15.29
N ILE A 36 -2.03 10.69 -14.00
CA ILE A 36 -2.27 11.63 -12.91
C ILE A 36 -1.30 11.34 -11.74
N SER A 37 -0.94 12.35 -10.94
CA SER A 37 0.01 12.21 -9.82
C SER A 37 -0.51 11.33 -8.67
N GLU A 38 0.40 10.83 -7.81
CA GLU A 38 0.07 10.06 -6.59
C GLU A 38 -1.06 10.70 -5.77
N GLN A 39 -0.99 12.02 -5.54
CA GLN A 39 -1.96 12.75 -4.72
C GLN A 39 -3.34 12.80 -5.35
N GLU A 40 -3.40 13.00 -6.66
CA GLU A 40 -4.67 13.13 -7.37
C GLU A 40 -5.39 11.78 -7.47
N ILE A 41 -4.66 10.67 -7.65
CA ILE A 41 -5.25 9.31 -7.54
C ILE A 41 -5.83 9.14 -6.14
N LEU A 42 -5.08 9.48 -5.09
CA LEU A 42 -5.53 9.37 -3.72
C LEU A 42 -6.82 10.18 -3.47
N ILE A 43 -6.86 11.45 -3.88
CA ILE A 43 -8.05 12.32 -3.76
C ILE A 43 -9.24 11.68 -4.48
N LYS A 44 -9.05 11.29 -5.74
CA LYS A 44 -10.11 10.76 -6.59
C LYS A 44 -10.69 9.47 -6.03
N VAL A 45 -9.84 8.54 -5.59
CA VAL A 45 -10.29 7.30 -4.92
C VAL A 45 -11.08 7.61 -3.66
N TYR A 46 -10.60 8.52 -2.80
CA TYR A 46 -11.29 8.80 -1.55
C TYR A 46 -12.64 9.50 -1.74
N LYS A 47 -12.78 10.29 -2.82
CA LYS A 47 -14.02 10.94 -3.25
C LYS A 47 -15.00 9.93 -3.86
N ASP A 48 -14.58 9.22 -4.90
CA ASP A 48 -15.45 8.35 -5.71
C ASP A 48 -15.91 7.12 -4.92
N PHE A 49 -15.08 6.63 -4.00
CA PHE A 49 -15.37 5.47 -3.17
C PHE A 49 -15.90 5.85 -1.79
N ASN A 50 -16.43 7.05 -1.61
CA ASN A 50 -17.07 7.47 -0.35
C ASN A 50 -18.47 6.86 -0.16
N VAL A 51 -18.55 5.54 -0.26
CA VAL A 51 -19.79 4.75 -0.23
C VAL A 51 -19.83 3.89 1.03
N LYS A 52 -21.01 3.74 1.63
CA LYS A 52 -21.22 2.86 2.79
C LYS A 52 -20.77 1.43 2.45
N GLY A 53 -19.87 0.89 3.27
CA GLY A 53 -19.27 -0.43 3.05
C GLY A 53 -17.90 -0.41 2.37
N CYS A 54 -17.42 0.75 1.89
CA CYS A 54 -16.04 0.94 1.46
C CYS A 54 -15.23 1.65 2.56
N GLY A 55 -14.50 0.85 3.35
CA GLY A 55 -13.69 1.35 4.46
C GLY A 55 -12.37 2.00 4.01
N LYS A 56 -11.67 2.66 4.95
CA LYS A 56 -10.37 3.31 4.68
C LYS A 56 -9.34 2.35 4.08
N LEU A 57 -9.30 1.10 4.54
CA LEU A 57 -8.39 0.09 4.00
C LEU A 57 -8.72 -0.24 2.54
N SER A 58 -9.99 -0.46 2.21
CA SER A 58 -10.39 -0.72 0.82
C SER A 58 -10.08 0.46 -0.10
N LYS A 59 -10.28 1.70 0.36
CA LYS A 59 -9.88 2.89 -0.40
C LYS A 59 -8.36 2.92 -0.64
N TYR A 60 -7.57 2.56 0.37
CA TYR A 60 -6.12 2.46 0.21
C TYR A 60 -5.72 1.35 -0.76
N ASP A 61 -6.29 0.14 -0.65
CA ASP A 61 -5.99 -0.97 -1.56
C ASP A 61 -6.32 -0.61 -3.02
N ILE A 62 -7.41 0.15 -3.26
CA ILE A 62 -7.76 0.67 -4.60
C ILE A 62 -6.72 1.70 -5.07
N PHE A 63 -6.33 2.62 -4.21
CA PHE A 63 -5.30 3.62 -4.50
C PHE A 63 -3.96 2.95 -4.87
N ALA A 64 -3.47 2.01 -4.06
CA ALA A 64 -2.24 1.27 -4.33
C ALA A 64 -2.34 0.46 -5.64
N ALA A 65 -3.47 -0.22 -5.88
CA ALA A 65 -3.71 -0.94 -7.12
C ALA A 65 -3.63 -0.04 -8.36
N LEU A 66 -4.19 1.17 -8.29
CA LEU A 66 -4.10 2.17 -9.35
C LEU A 66 -2.66 2.67 -9.52
N CYS A 67 -1.95 3.03 -8.45
CA CYS A 67 -0.55 3.47 -8.54
C CYS A 67 0.32 2.42 -9.24
N ARG A 68 0.20 1.13 -8.86
CA ARG A 68 0.90 0.02 -9.53
C ARG A 68 0.52 -0.10 -11.00
N ARG A 69 -0.76 0.06 -11.34
CA ARG A 69 -1.25 -0.03 -12.73
C ARG A 69 -0.66 1.04 -13.65
N TYR A 70 -0.37 2.22 -13.12
CA TYR A 70 0.22 3.35 -13.87
C TYR A 70 1.71 3.54 -13.62
N ASN A 71 2.38 2.60 -12.93
CA ASN A 71 3.79 2.70 -12.55
C ASN A 71 4.13 4.00 -11.78
N ILE A 72 3.21 4.45 -10.94
CA ILE A 72 3.42 5.63 -10.09
C ILE A 72 4.14 5.17 -8.83
N PHE A 73 5.35 5.71 -8.64
CA PHE A 73 6.17 5.45 -7.47
C PHE A 73 5.57 6.15 -6.25
N MET A 74 5.10 5.38 -5.26
CA MET A 74 4.56 5.94 -4.03
C MET A 74 5.70 6.44 -3.14
N THR A 75 5.65 7.72 -2.77
CA THR A 75 6.75 8.38 -2.03
C THR A 75 6.66 8.20 -0.51
N LYS A 76 5.52 7.70 -0.02
CA LYS A 76 5.21 7.61 1.41
C LYS A 76 4.69 6.24 1.78
N VAL A 77 5.04 5.79 2.98
CA VAL A 77 4.44 4.59 3.57
C VAL A 77 3.25 5.01 4.42
N TYR A 78 2.05 4.79 3.89
CA TYR A 78 0.81 5.16 4.57
C TYR A 78 0.44 4.14 5.66
N ILE A 79 -0.08 4.65 6.79
CA ILE A 79 -0.49 3.85 7.94
C ILE A 79 -2.02 3.81 7.97
N VAL A 80 -2.59 2.89 7.19
CA VAL A 80 -4.05 2.76 7.03
C VAL A 80 -4.58 1.55 7.81
N GLY A 81 -5.73 1.72 8.48
CA GLY A 81 -6.40 0.62 9.19
C GLY A 81 -5.52 -0.02 10.27
N ASN A 82 -5.29 -1.33 10.15
CA ASN A 82 -4.40 -2.14 11.00
C ASN A 82 -3.06 -2.44 10.32
N GLY A 83 -2.63 -1.62 9.36
CA GLY A 83 -1.34 -1.74 8.67
C GLY A 83 -0.13 -1.63 9.61
N PRO A 84 0.96 -0.96 9.23
CA PRO A 84 2.25 -1.16 9.87
C PRO A 84 2.40 -0.46 11.24
N LYS A 85 1.30 -0.20 11.96
CA LYS A 85 1.29 0.47 13.27
C LYS A 85 2.24 -0.17 14.27
N ARG A 86 2.29 -1.50 14.32
CA ARG A 86 3.18 -2.22 15.24
C ARG A 86 4.63 -2.09 14.76
N ALA A 87 4.91 -2.22 13.47
CA ALA A 87 6.23 -2.02 12.89
C ALA A 87 6.78 -0.63 13.22
N ILE A 88 6.01 0.43 12.97
CA ILE A 88 6.39 1.82 13.26
C ILE A 88 6.69 2.00 14.76
N LYS A 89 5.88 1.42 15.65
CA LYS A 89 6.14 1.44 17.10
C LYS A 89 7.42 0.69 17.47
N LEU A 90 7.64 -0.50 16.89
CA LEU A 90 8.85 -1.29 17.14
C LEU A 90 10.10 -0.53 16.70
N LEU A 91 10.05 0.12 15.54
CA LEU A 91 11.11 0.97 14.99
C LEU A 91 11.28 2.30 15.74
N LYS A 92 10.37 2.63 16.67
CA LYS A 92 10.36 3.89 17.44
C LYS A 92 10.28 5.13 16.54
N MET A 93 9.60 5.01 15.41
CA MET A 93 9.42 6.10 14.46
C MET A 93 8.26 7.01 14.87
N LYS A 94 8.39 8.29 14.55
CA LYS A 94 7.27 9.24 14.61
C LYS A 94 6.48 9.17 13.31
N THR A 95 5.17 9.35 13.40
CA THR A 95 4.29 9.39 12.23
C THR A 95 3.95 10.83 11.87
N ASN A 96 4.04 11.15 10.59
CA ASN A 96 3.54 12.40 10.05
C ASN A 96 2.04 12.29 9.75
N SER A 97 1.39 13.44 9.54
CA SER A 97 -0.01 13.52 9.12
C SER A 97 -0.10 14.28 7.80
N HIS A 98 -0.74 13.69 6.82
CA HIS A 98 -1.09 14.32 5.56
C HIS A 98 -2.57 14.67 5.59
N ASN A 99 -2.93 15.93 5.37
CA ASN A 99 -4.31 16.33 5.12
C ASN A 99 -4.44 16.83 3.68
N ILE A 100 -5.10 16.07 2.82
CA ILE A 100 -5.36 16.46 1.43
C ILE A 100 -6.88 16.52 1.24
N ASN A 101 -7.43 17.69 0.95
CA ASN A 101 -8.87 17.87 0.73
C ASN A 101 -9.75 17.23 1.82
N GLY A 102 -9.37 17.39 3.09
CA GLY A 102 -10.09 16.83 4.25
C GLY A 102 -9.80 15.36 4.54
N ILE A 103 -9.01 14.68 3.69
CA ILE A 103 -8.57 13.31 3.89
C ILE A 103 -7.32 13.34 4.78
N LYS A 104 -7.50 12.98 6.05
CA LYS A 104 -6.40 12.86 7.02
C LYS A 104 -5.83 11.44 7.05
N LEU A 105 -4.59 11.28 6.59
CA LEU A 105 -3.83 10.02 6.65
C LEU A 105 -2.56 10.19 7.45
N ARG A 106 -2.16 9.11 8.15
CA ARG A 106 -0.85 9.05 8.80
C ARG A 106 0.12 8.35 7.85
N TYR A 107 1.38 8.76 7.88
CA TYR A 107 2.43 8.18 7.07
C TYR A 107 3.79 8.30 7.74
N VAL A 108 4.78 7.62 7.18
CA VAL A 108 6.22 7.87 7.41
C VAL A 108 6.91 8.06 6.06
N GLU A 109 8.00 8.82 6.07
CA GLU A 109 8.85 8.99 4.89
C GLU A 109 9.67 7.73 4.64
N ILE A 110 9.88 7.39 3.36
CA ILE A 110 10.60 6.18 2.95
C ILE A 110 12.05 6.21 3.47
N ASP A 111 12.74 7.34 3.31
CA ASP A 111 14.14 7.47 3.71
C ASP A 111 14.33 7.28 5.22
N GLU A 112 13.43 7.84 6.02
CA GLU A 112 13.44 7.66 7.47
C GLU A 112 13.17 6.20 7.85
N LEU A 113 12.24 5.55 7.16
CA LEU A 113 11.94 4.14 7.38
C LEU A 113 13.13 3.25 7.05
N ILE A 114 13.76 3.44 5.89
CA ILE A 114 14.94 2.68 5.46
C ILE A 114 16.07 2.86 6.48
N LYS A 115 16.30 4.08 6.95
CA LYS A 115 17.32 4.36 7.97
C LYS A 115 17.07 3.61 9.28
N GLU A 116 15.83 3.51 9.73
CA GLU A 116 15.51 2.75 10.95
C GLU A 116 15.53 1.23 10.74
N LEU A 117 15.16 0.75 9.55
CA LEU A 117 15.30 -0.65 9.17
C LEU A 117 16.77 -1.07 9.11
N ASP A 118 17.65 -0.27 8.51
CA ASP A 118 19.09 -0.57 8.36
C ASP A 118 19.82 -0.78 9.69
N LYS A 119 19.29 -0.23 10.80
CA LYS A 119 19.80 -0.45 12.16
C LYS A 119 19.42 -1.82 12.74
N ARG A 120 18.43 -2.49 12.16
CA ARG A 120 17.84 -3.74 12.67
C ARG A 120 18.00 -4.92 11.74
N ILE A 121 18.21 -4.66 10.47
CA ILE A 121 18.27 -5.68 9.43
C ILE A 121 19.71 -5.84 8.96
N ASN A 122 20.15 -7.10 8.87
CA ASN A 122 21.46 -7.45 8.34
C ASN A 122 21.62 -6.97 6.89
N GLU A 123 22.82 -6.55 6.51
CA GLU A 123 23.14 -5.96 5.22
C GLU A 123 22.83 -6.86 4.03
N LYS A 124 23.02 -8.19 4.17
CA LYS A 124 22.69 -9.19 3.12
C LYS A 124 21.20 -9.28 2.80
N ASN A 125 20.36 -8.66 3.63
CA ASN A 125 18.92 -8.78 3.67
C ASN A 125 18.19 -7.47 3.28
N ARG A 126 18.91 -6.50 2.71
CA ARG A 126 18.44 -5.13 2.39
C ARG A 126 17.76 -5.00 1.02
N ILE A 127 16.94 -5.98 0.64
CA ILE A 127 16.19 -5.96 -0.63
C ILE A 127 15.19 -4.79 -0.72
N TYR A 128 14.78 -4.25 0.44
CA TYR A 128 13.79 -3.19 0.57
C TYR A 128 14.29 -1.79 0.19
N LYS A 129 15.57 -1.63 -0.17
CA LYS A 129 16.14 -0.31 -0.49
C LYS A 129 15.59 0.31 -1.77
N ASN A 130 15.07 -0.51 -2.68
CA ASN A 130 14.49 -0.07 -3.94
C ASN A 130 12.96 -0.13 -3.92
N PHE A 131 12.36 -0.40 -2.76
CA PHE A 131 10.91 -0.53 -2.63
C PHE A 131 10.26 0.86 -2.58
N ASP A 132 9.14 0.99 -3.26
CA ASP A 132 8.27 2.15 -3.11
C ASP A 132 7.46 2.08 -1.80
N GLY A 133 6.61 3.09 -1.57
CA GLY A 133 5.81 3.19 -0.36
C GLY A 133 4.86 2.02 -0.11
N ASP A 134 4.30 1.43 -1.16
CA ASP A 134 3.36 0.30 -1.06
C ASP A 134 4.10 -1.01 -0.78
N GLN A 135 5.21 -1.23 -1.49
CA GLN A 135 6.08 -2.38 -1.28
C GLN A 135 6.70 -2.36 0.13
N LEU A 136 7.12 -1.19 0.61
CA LEU A 136 7.61 -1.03 1.98
C LEU A 136 6.52 -1.28 3.02
N GLU A 137 5.29 -0.80 2.79
CA GLU A 137 4.14 -1.09 3.67
C GLU A 137 3.95 -2.60 3.81
N SER A 138 3.88 -3.31 2.69
CA SER A 138 3.71 -4.76 2.65
C SER A 138 4.86 -5.50 3.32
N PHE A 139 6.10 -5.05 3.06
CA PHE A 139 7.30 -5.62 3.67
C PHE A 139 7.28 -5.50 5.19
N ILE A 140 7.09 -4.29 5.73
CA ILE A 140 7.12 -4.07 7.18
C ILE A 140 5.89 -4.64 7.88
N CYS A 141 4.75 -4.75 7.18
CA CYS A 141 3.55 -5.44 7.66
C CYS A 141 3.77 -6.95 7.82
N ASN A 142 4.56 -7.56 6.95
CA ASN A 142 4.95 -8.97 7.09
C ASN A 142 6.05 -9.12 8.14
N TRP A 143 7.03 -8.22 8.16
CA TRP A 143 8.08 -8.17 9.18
C TRP A 143 7.52 -8.10 10.61
N GLN A 144 6.49 -7.28 10.87
CA GLN A 144 5.89 -7.21 12.21
C GLN A 144 5.10 -8.47 12.61
N LYS A 145 4.71 -9.32 11.65
CA LYS A 145 3.96 -10.57 11.88
C LYS A 145 4.91 -11.75 12.12
N ASN A 146 6.03 -11.79 11.40
CA ASN A 146 6.99 -12.88 11.44
C ASN A 146 8.22 -12.49 12.27
N VAL A 147 8.45 -13.19 13.37
CA VAL A 147 9.67 -13.05 14.19
C VAL A 147 10.90 -13.67 13.47
N LEU A 148 10.70 -14.48 12.43
CA LEU A 148 11.75 -15.18 11.68
C LEU A 148 12.01 -14.53 10.31
N PHE A 149 13.09 -13.75 10.29
CA PHE A 149 13.56 -12.86 9.22
C PHE A 149 13.72 -13.52 7.84
N ASP A 150 14.22 -14.76 7.81
CA ASP A 150 14.68 -15.40 6.57
C ASP A 150 13.52 -15.79 5.64
N SER A 151 12.36 -16.14 6.21
CA SER A 151 11.16 -16.53 5.46
C SER A 151 10.54 -15.39 4.64
N VAL A 152 10.63 -14.14 5.14
CA VAL A 152 10.08 -12.96 4.44
C VAL A 152 10.96 -12.58 3.27
N ILE A 153 12.28 -12.76 3.41
CA ILE A 153 13.26 -12.39 2.40
C ILE A 153 13.23 -13.37 1.23
N GLU A 154 13.15 -14.67 1.51
CA GLU A 154 12.98 -15.68 0.45
C GLU A 154 11.70 -15.43 -0.38
N TYR A 155 10.60 -14.99 0.26
CA TYR A 155 9.36 -14.66 -0.43
C TYR A 155 9.54 -13.51 -1.43
N TYR A 156 10.18 -12.42 -1.02
CA TYR A 156 10.38 -11.26 -1.90
C TYR A 156 11.48 -11.48 -2.94
N GLN A 157 12.53 -12.25 -2.64
CA GLN A 157 13.56 -12.63 -3.61
C GLN A 157 12.98 -13.46 -4.77
N LYS A 158 12.08 -14.43 -4.48
CA LYS A 158 11.38 -15.21 -5.51
C LYS A 158 10.44 -14.38 -6.39
N ARG A 159 10.00 -13.23 -5.89
CA ARG A 159 9.04 -12.36 -6.57
C ARG A 159 9.71 -11.29 -7.43
N ALA A 160 10.98 -10.96 -7.16
CA ALA A 160 11.78 -10.06 -7.97
C ALA A 160 12.41 -10.73 -9.21
N THR A 161 12.42 -12.07 -9.27
CA THR A 161 12.98 -12.87 -10.36
C THR A 161 11.94 -13.38 -11.38
N ASN A 162 10.67 -13.01 -11.22
CA ASN A 162 9.57 -13.30 -12.16
C ASN A 162 8.94 -12.00 -12.65
#